data_AF-A0A8T4ACT2-F1
#
_entry.id   AF-A0A8T4ACT2-F1
#
_cell.length_a   1.000
_cell.length_b   1.000
_cell.length_c   1.000
_cell.angle_alpha   90.00
_cell.angle_beta   90.00
_cell.angle_gamma   90.00
#
_symmetry.space_group_name_H-M   'P 1'
#
loop_
_entity.id
_entity.type
_entity.pdbx_description
1 polymer ?
#
loop_
_entity_poly.entity_id
_entity_poly.type
_entity_poly.pdbx_seq_one_letter_code
_entity_poly.pdbx_strand_id
1 'polypeptide(L)'
;MNADALKQLKDIHLPAPEAWWHLPWGVWLLLGCACLLVLLMVWAWRPLKQRYHAKKHKQARQDAIRQEIQQIEQDFEKTEDALAMISAVSILLRRVSITLFKNAHVEGLIQSQWLAFLDRQWKKECPNGGFSAGNIGPLLSTAAYRKNLDEALQKDAVILLNLSKRWLHEVADV
;
A
#
# COMPACT_ATOMS: atom_id res chain seq x y z
N MET A 1 -89.35 42.77 -26.54
CA MET A 1 -88.75 42.91 -25.19
C MET A 1 -87.89 41.69 -24.91
N ASN A 2 -86.69 41.56 -25.50
CA ASN A 2 -85.70 40.50 -25.17
C ASN A 2 -84.28 40.92 -25.62
N ALA A 3 -83.92 42.21 -25.47
CA ALA A 3 -82.60 42.73 -25.83
C ALA A 3 -81.59 42.69 -24.66
N ASP A 4 -82.07 42.45 -23.43
CA ASP A 4 -81.24 42.46 -22.22
C ASP A 4 -80.52 41.13 -21.96
N ALA A 5 -80.91 40.03 -22.61
CA ALA A 5 -80.29 38.71 -22.40
C ALA A 5 -78.86 38.59 -22.95
N LEU A 6 -78.46 39.45 -23.90
CA LEU A 6 -77.13 39.43 -24.51
C LEU A 6 -76.09 40.27 -23.76
N LYS A 7 -76.53 41.15 -22.85
CA LYS A 7 -75.62 41.98 -22.03
C LYS A 7 -75.00 41.23 -20.84
N GLN A 8 -75.43 39.99 -20.63
CA GLN A 8 -74.99 39.14 -19.51
C GLN A 8 -73.95 38.09 -19.94
N LEU A 9 -73.38 38.22 -21.14
CA LEU A 9 -72.23 37.41 -21.55
C LEU A 9 -70.98 37.97 -20.87
N LYS A 10 -70.80 37.54 -19.62
CA LYS A 10 -69.63 37.87 -18.81
C LYS A 10 -68.41 37.20 -19.44
N ASP A 11 -67.45 38.03 -19.80
CA ASP A 11 -66.15 37.67 -20.37
C ASP A 11 -65.54 36.48 -19.59
N ILE A 12 -65.27 35.38 -20.29
CA ILE A 12 -64.67 34.19 -19.69
C ILE A 12 -63.19 34.53 -19.47
N HIS A 13 -62.85 35.00 -18.27
CA HIS A 13 -61.47 35.08 -17.83
C HIS A 13 -60.88 33.67 -17.80
N LEU A 14 -59.99 33.36 -18.76
CA LEU A 14 -59.10 32.22 -18.63
C LEU A 14 -58.18 32.49 -17.42
N PRO A 15 -58.08 31.57 -16.44
CA PRO A 15 -57.03 31.69 -15.44
C PRO A 15 -55.70 31.61 -16.17
N ALA A 16 -54.82 32.59 -15.96
CA ALA A 16 -53.43 32.50 -16.40
C ALA A 16 -52.88 31.16 -15.94
N PRO A 17 -52.07 30.45 -16.76
CA PRO A 17 -51.53 29.15 -16.38
C PRO A 17 -50.82 29.33 -15.05
N GLU A 18 -51.39 28.72 -14.01
CA GLU A 18 -50.89 28.82 -12.65
C GLU A 18 -49.48 28.26 -12.68
N ALA A 19 -48.50 29.16 -12.66
CA ALA A 19 -47.10 28.80 -12.57
C ALA A 19 -46.99 27.81 -11.41
N TRP A 20 -46.55 26.59 -11.72
CA TRP A 20 -46.54 25.36 -10.92
C TRP A 20 -45.83 25.43 -9.55
N TRP A 21 -46.08 26.48 -8.76
CA TRP A 21 -45.40 26.77 -7.51
C TRP A 21 -46.27 26.47 -6.28
N HIS A 22 -47.27 25.59 -6.41
CA HIS A 22 -47.96 25.04 -5.24
C HIS A 22 -47.37 23.70 -4.78
N LEU A 23 -46.17 23.30 -5.23
CA LEU A 23 -45.61 22.05 -4.75
C LEU A 23 -45.60 22.06 -3.21
N PRO A 24 -46.39 21.20 -2.53
CA PRO A 24 -46.64 21.35 -1.11
C PRO A 24 -45.31 21.32 -0.37
N TRP A 25 -45.16 22.16 0.65
CA TRP A 25 -43.94 22.32 1.45
C TRP A 25 -43.34 20.98 1.94
N GLY A 26 -44.16 19.94 2.04
CA GLY A 26 -43.74 18.56 2.33
C GLY A 26 -42.82 17.91 1.27
N VAL A 27 -42.92 18.30 -0.01
CA VAL A 27 -42.03 17.80 -1.07
C VAL A 27 -40.62 18.35 -0.89
N TRP A 28 -40.47 19.60 -0.45
CA TRP A 28 -39.17 20.17 -0.13
C TRP A 28 -38.48 19.45 1.03
N LEU A 29 -39.24 19.06 2.06
CA LEU A 29 -38.75 18.20 3.14
C LEU A 29 -38.30 16.83 2.61
N LEU A 30 -39.09 16.24 1.71
CA LEU A 30 -38.76 14.94 1.10
C LEU A 30 -37.48 15.03 0.25
N LEU A 31 -37.32 16.11 -0.50
CA LEU A 31 -36.14 16.40 -1.33
C LEU A 31 -34.90 16.66 -0.46
N GLY A 32 -35.05 17.43 0.63
CA GLY A 32 -34.00 17.67 1.61
C GLY A 32 -33.53 16.38 2.29
N CYS A 33 -34.47 15.54 2.73
CA CYS A 33 -34.15 14.23 3.29
C CYS A 33 -33.45 13.33 2.28
N ALA A 34 -33.91 13.30 1.02
CA ALA A 34 -33.28 12.54 -0.05
C ALA A 34 -31.84 13.01 -0.32
N CYS A 35 -31.61 14.33 -0.41
CA CYS A 35 -30.28 14.90 -0.56
C CYS A 35 -29.36 14.54 0.62
N LEU A 36 -29.86 14.61 1.86
CA LEU A 36 -29.08 14.25 3.05
C LEU A 36 -28.71 12.76 3.04
N LEU A 37 -29.63 11.88 2.65
CA LEU A 37 -29.40 10.44 2.51
C LEU A 37 -28.31 10.14 1.48
N VAL A 38 -28.37 10.79 0.31
CA VAL A 38 -27.33 10.66 -0.73
C VAL A 38 -25.98 11.14 -0.20
N LEU A 39 -25.96 12.28 0.51
CA LEU A 39 -24.72 12.85 1.05
C LEU A 39 -24.08 11.93 2.10
N LEU A 40 -24.89 11.34 2.98
CA LEU A 40 -24.45 10.33 3.96
C LEU A 40 -23.95 9.06 3.29
N MET A 41 -24.60 8.60 2.23
CA MET A 41 -24.19 7.41 1.48
C MET A 41 -22.84 7.62 0.78
N VAL A 42 -22.64 8.79 0.17
CA VAL A 42 -21.36 9.20 -0.44
C VAL A 42 -20.27 9.36 0.62
N TRP A 43 -20.58 9.99 1.76
CA TRP A 43 -19.65 10.15 2.88
C TRP A 43 -19.25 8.82 3.50
N ALA A 44 -20.17 7.88 3.67
CA ALA A 44 -19.89 6.55 4.21
C ALA A 44 -19.09 5.67 3.24
N TRP A 45 -19.24 5.86 1.92
CA TRP A 45 -18.53 5.08 0.91
C TRP A 45 -17.07 5.52 0.66
N ARG A 46 -16.73 6.79 0.94
CA ARG A 46 -15.36 7.30 0.79
C ARG A 46 -14.31 6.63 1.70
N PRO A 47 -14.54 6.44 3.01
CA PRO A 47 -13.55 5.82 3.89
C PRO A 47 -13.43 4.31 3.70
N LEU A 48 -14.44 3.63 3.13
CA LEU A 48 -14.37 2.20 2.85
C LEU A 48 -13.39 1.88 1.71
N LYS A 49 -13.44 2.61 0.59
CA LYS A 49 -12.52 2.34 -0.54
C LYS A 49 -11.05 2.55 -0.17
N GLN A 50 -10.72 3.62 0.56
CA GLN A 50 -9.32 3.88 0.93
C GLN A 50 -8.75 2.81 1.88
N ARG A 51 -9.57 2.27 2.79
CA ARG A 51 -9.14 1.21 3.72
C ARG A 51 -9.01 -0.17 3.07
N TYR A 52 -9.83 -0.49 2.06
CA TYR A 52 -9.74 -1.76 1.34
C TYR A 52 -8.56 -1.80 0.35
N HIS A 53 -8.27 -0.69 -0.35
CA HIS A 53 -7.12 -0.64 -1.26
C HIS A 53 -5.78 -0.70 -0.51
N ALA A 54 -5.66 0.02 0.61
CA ALA A 54 -4.42 0.02 1.40
C ALA A 54 -4.04 -1.38 1.93
N LYS A 55 -5.03 -2.20 2.34
CA LYS A 55 -4.79 -3.57 2.82
C LYS A 55 -4.38 -4.53 1.70
N LYS A 56 -5.02 -4.44 0.53
CA LYS A 56 -4.74 -5.35 -0.61
C LYS A 56 -3.35 -5.09 -1.22
N HIS A 57 -2.92 -3.83 -1.30
CA HIS A 57 -1.59 -3.49 -1.79
C HIS A 57 -0.48 -3.96 -0.84
N LYS A 58 -0.74 -3.95 0.47
CA LYS A 58 0.20 -4.43 1.47
C LYS A 58 0.42 -5.94 1.34
N GLN A 59 -0.65 -6.72 1.24
CA GLN A 59 -0.59 -8.18 1.08
C GLN A 59 0.10 -8.60 -0.22
N ALA A 60 -0.30 -8.03 -1.36
CA ALA A 60 0.33 -8.36 -2.64
C ALA A 60 1.84 -8.09 -2.67
N ARG A 61 2.28 -7.05 -1.95
CA ARG A 61 3.70 -6.72 -1.82
C ARG A 61 4.43 -7.68 -0.90
N GLN A 62 3.82 -8.12 0.20
CA GLN A 62 4.36 -9.15 1.07
C GLN A 62 4.56 -10.47 0.30
N ASP A 63 3.55 -10.87 -0.48
CA ASP A 63 3.58 -12.09 -1.28
C ASP A 63 4.69 -12.04 -2.34
N ALA A 64 4.83 -10.90 -3.04
CA ALA A 64 5.90 -10.70 -4.01
C ALA A 64 7.30 -10.81 -3.37
N ILE A 65 7.52 -10.20 -2.20
CA ILE A 65 8.80 -10.29 -1.49
C ILE A 65 9.10 -11.73 -1.05
N ARG A 66 8.09 -12.46 -0.57
CA ARG A 66 8.22 -13.87 -0.17
C ARG A 66 8.54 -14.77 -1.36
N GLN A 67 7.90 -14.54 -2.50
CA GLN A 67 8.18 -15.30 -3.72
C GLN A 67 9.60 -15.01 -4.23
N GLU A 68 10.03 -13.75 -4.22
CA GLU A 68 11.36 -13.37 -4.71
C GLU A 68 12.47 -14.00 -3.86
N ILE A 69 12.34 -14.06 -2.52
CA ILE A 69 13.34 -14.75 -1.69
C ILE A 69 13.30 -16.29 -1.83
N GLN A 70 12.13 -16.87 -2.11
CA GLN A 70 12.02 -18.30 -2.41
C GLN A 70 12.68 -18.63 -3.76
N GLN A 71 12.55 -17.77 -4.76
CA GLN A 71 13.24 -17.94 -6.04
C GLN A 71 14.76 -17.91 -5.86
N ILE A 72 15.27 -16.95 -5.08
CA ILE A 72 16.71 -16.85 -4.79
C ILE A 72 17.23 -18.13 -4.10
N GLU A 73 16.47 -18.71 -3.18
CA GLU A 73 16.83 -19.98 -2.54
C GLU A 73 16.82 -21.15 -3.53
N GLN A 74 15.79 -21.27 -4.36
CA GLN A 74 15.71 -22.33 -5.37
C GLN A 74 16.83 -22.24 -6.41
N ASP A 75 17.22 -21.02 -6.79
CA ASP A 75 18.32 -20.79 -7.73
C ASP A 75 19.67 -21.13 -7.09
N PHE A 76 19.82 -20.87 -5.78
CA PHE A 76 20.98 -21.31 -5.01
C PHE A 76 21.05 -22.83 -4.90
N GLU A 77 19.94 -23.53 -4.61
CA GLU A 77 19.91 -25.00 -4.56
C GLU A 77 20.28 -25.66 -5.90
N LYS A 78 19.97 -25.01 -7.03
CA LYS A 78 20.26 -25.54 -8.38
C LYS A 78 21.67 -25.24 -8.86
N THR A 79 22.16 -24.05 -8.55
CA THR A 79 23.41 -23.52 -9.12
C THR A 79 24.58 -23.63 -8.15
N GLU A 80 24.29 -23.79 -6.85
CA GLU A 80 25.25 -23.73 -5.73
C GLU A 80 26.09 -22.43 -5.71
N ASP A 81 25.65 -21.40 -6.45
CA ASP A 81 26.34 -20.14 -6.59
C ASP A 81 25.99 -19.20 -5.44
N ALA A 82 26.79 -19.29 -4.38
CA ALA A 82 26.65 -18.46 -3.19
C ALA A 82 26.83 -16.96 -3.49
N LEU A 83 27.65 -16.59 -4.49
CA LEU A 83 27.87 -15.18 -4.86
C LEU A 83 26.62 -14.59 -5.48
N ALA A 84 26.04 -15.30 -6.45
CA ALA A 84 24.78 -14.91 -7.08
C ALA A 84 23.68 -14.75 -6.02
N MET A 85 23.57 -15.71 -5.10
CA MET A 85 22.61 -15.68 -3.99
C MET A 85 22.80 -14.44 -3.09
N ILE A 86 24.02 -14.19 -2.60
CA ILE A 86 24.30 -13.03 -1.73
C ILE A 86 23.97 -11.72 -2.45
N SER A 87 24.34 -11.61 -3.74
CA SER A 87 24.06 -10.42 -4.54
C SER A 87 22.56 -10.18 -4.67
N ALA A 88 21.77 -11.22 -4.96
CA ALA A 88 20.33 -11.13 -5.10
C ALA A 88 19.65 -10.76 -3.77
N VAL A 89 20.08 -11.37 -2.66
CA VAL A 89 19.60 -11.01 -1.31
C VAL A 89 19.91 -9.55 -0.98
N SER A 90 21.12 -9.07 -1.30
CA SER A 90 21.52 -7.68 -1.04
C SER A 90 20.64 -6.67 -1.81
N ILE A 91 20.34 -6.95 -3.07
CA ILE A 91 19.49 -6.12 -3.93
C ILE A 91 18.06 -6.12 -3.39
N LEU A 92 17.54 -7.28 -3.02
CA LEU A 92 16.20 -7.43 -2.45
C LEU A 92 16.07 -6.65 -1.14
N LEU A 93 16.99 -6.83 -0.19
CA LEU A 93 16.98 -6.10 1.08
C LEU A 93 17.02 -4.58 0.86
N ARG A 94 17.86 -4.10 -0.07
CA ARG A 94 17.96 -2.68 -0.39
C ARG A 94 16.67 -2.14 -0.98
N ARG A 95 16.07 -2.86 -1.93
CA ARG A 95 14.79 -2.50 -2.55
C ARG A 95 13.67 -2.46 -1.52
N VAL A 96 13.58 -3.48 -0.66
CA VAL A 96 12.59 -3.54 0.43
C VAL A 96 12.77 -2.39 1.41
N SER A 97 14.01 -2.08 1.78
CA SER A 97 14.32 -0.97 2.68
C SER A 97 13.85 0.38 2.11
N ILE A 98 14.17 0.68 0.84
CA ILE A 98 13.75 1.94 0.18
C ILE A 98 12.23 2.02 0.09
N THR A 99 11.59 0.90 -0.27
CA THR A 99 10.15 0.88 -0.55
C THR A 99 9.31 0.88 0.73
N LEU A 100 9.80 0.33 1.86
CA LEU A 100 9.10 0.36 3.16
C LEU A 100 9.44 1.62 3.96
N PHE A 101 10.69 2.08 3.91
CA PHE A 101 11.18 3.20 4.74
C PHE A 101 11.42 4.47 3.91
N LYS A 102 10.42 4.83 3.08
CA LYS A 102 10.47 5.97 2.15
C LYS A 102 10.80 7.33 2.80
N ASN A 103 10.58 7.47 4.11
CA ASN A 103 10.82 8.70 4.87
C ASN A 103 12.16 8.73 5.63
N ALA A 104 12.93 7.64 5.64
CA ALA A 104 14.10 7.50 6.52
C ALA A 104 15.44 7.91 5.89
N HIS A 105 15.44 8.63 4.75
CA HIS A 105 16.66 9.03 4.02
C HIS A 105 17.63 7.85 3.78
N VAL A 106 17.07 6.66 3.49
CA VAL A 106 17.84 5.42 3.28
C VAL A 106 18.76 5.51 2.06
N GLU A 107 18.46 6.42 1.14
CA GLU A 107 19.18 6.62 -0.13
C GLU A 107 20.65 7.01 0.07
N GLY A 108 21.03 7.57 1.22
CA GLY A 108 22.41 7.94 1.57
C GLY A 108 23.17 6.97 2.46
N LEU A 109 22.56 5.87 2.93
CA LEU A 109 23.20 4.94 3.87
C LEU A 109 24.21 4.06 3.11
N ILE A 110 25.49 4.26 3.39
CA ILE A 110 26.60 3.50 2.79
C ILE A 110 27.02 2.38 3.75
N GLN A 111 27.12 1.16 3.21
CA GLN A 111 27.82 -0.01 3.76
C GLN A 111 27.54 -0.29 5.26
N SER A 112 28.37 0.21 6.19
CA SER A 112 28.20 -0.01 7.62
C SER A 112 26.96 0.68 8.21
N GLN A 113 26.60 1.87 7.69
CA GLN A 113 25.42 2.59 8.15
C GLN A 113 24.13 1.89 7.70
N TRP A 114 24.16 1.24 6.53
CA TRP A 114 23.03 0.45 6.04
C TRP A 114 22.84 -0.83 6.88
N LEU A 115 23.92 -1.52 7.24
CA LEU A 115 23.85 -2.70 8.11
C LEU A 115 23.30 -2.34 9.51
N ALA A 116 23.82 -1.25 10.10
CA ALA A 116 23.30 -0.74 11.37
C ALA A 116 21.84 -0.29 11.28
N PHE A 117 21.40 0.22 10.11
CA PHE A 117 20.00 0.53 9.87
C PHE A 117 19.14 -0.73 9.87
N LEU A 118 19.55 -1.80 9.16
CA LEU A 118 18.82 -3.08 9.16
C LEU A 118 18.65 -3.63 10.57
N ASP A 119 19.69 -3.56 11.40
CA ASP A 119 19.66 -4.00 12.80
C ASP A 119 18.72 -3.15 13.68
N ARG A 120 18.52 -1.88 13.34
CA ARG A 120 17.55 -1.00 14.04
C ARG A 120 16.10 -1.23 13.63
N GLN A 121 15.85 -1.86 12.47
CA GLN A 121 14.49 -2.13 12.00
C GLN A 121 13.86 -3.40 12.60
N TRP A 122 14.59 -4.14 13.44
CA TRP A 122 14.01 -5.26 14.19
C TRP A 122 12.98 -4.75 15.21
N LYS A 123 11.76 -5.29 15.17
CA LYS A 123 10.67 -4.89 16.06
C LYS A 123 10.76 -5.45 17.47
N LYS A 124 11.29 -6.66 17.61
CA LYS A 124 11.32 -7.39 18.89
C LYS A 124 12.74 -7.41 19.43
N GLU A 125 13.57 -8.29 18.90
CA GLU A 125 14.95 -8.47 19.33
C GLU A 125 15.81 -8.71 18.08
N CYS A 126 16.92 -7.98 17.99
CA CYS A 126 17.94 -8.29 17.00
C CYS A 126 18.57 -9.62 17.42
N PRO A 127 18.65 -10.63 16.55
CA PRO A 127 19.33 -11.88 16.86
C PRO A 127 20.77 -11.61 17.32
N ASN A 128 21.27 -12.38 18.28
CA ASN A 128 22.70 -12.37 18.63
C ASN A 128 23.51 -12.69 17.36
N GLY A 129 24.14 -11.68 16.77
CA GLY A 129 24.77 -11.77 15.45
C GLY A 129 23.99 -11.12 14.29
N GLY A 130 23.34 -9.97 14.51
CA GLY A 130 22.66 -9.17 13.47
C GLY A 130 23.51 -8.86 12.22
N PHE A 131 22.96 -8.13 11.26
CA PHE A 131 23.64 -7.83 9.99
C PHE A 131 24.97 -7.07 10.18
N SER A 132 25.07 -6.24 11.24
CA SER A 132 26.30 -5.53 11.59
C SER A 132 27.28 -6.34 12.43
N ALA A 133 26.89 -7.51 12.93
CA ALA A 133 27.71 -8.33 13.81
C ALA A 133 28.36 -9.50 13.04
N GLY A 134 29.68 -9.67 13.22
CA GLY A 134 30.44 -10.78 12.63
C GLY A 134 30.82 -10.59 11.16
N ASN A 135 31.10 -11.71 10.47
CA ASN A 135 31.61 -11.73 9.09
C ASN A 135 30.52 -11.52 8.01
N ILE A 136 29.26 -11.37 8.42
CA ILE A 136 28.09 -11.24 7.54
C ILE A 136 27.99 -9.85 6.88
N GLY A 137 28.35 -8.80 7.61
CA GLY A 137 28.37 -7.43 7.09
C GLY A 137 29.34 -7.22 5.92
N PRO A 138 30.60 -7.68 6.04
CA PRO A 138 31.56 -7.70 4.94
C PRO A 138 31.08 -8.54 3.75
N LEU A 139 30.39 -9.66 3.99
CA LEU A 139 29.83 -10.51 2.94
C LEU A 139 28.84 -9.75 2.04
N LEU A 140 27.85 -9.08 2.62
CA LEU A 140 26.87 -8.30 1.84
C LEU A 140 27.51 -7.17 1.01
N SER A 141 28.60 -6.60 1.50
CA SER A 141 29.22 -5.43 0.87
C SER A 141 30.33 -5.76 -0.11
N THR A 142 31.03 -6.87 0.10
CA THR A 142 32.20 -7.27 -0.70
C THR A 142 31.87 -8.41 -1.65
N ALA A 143 30.80 -9.18 -1.42
CA ALA A 143 30.44 -10.32 -2.27
C ALA A 143 30.08 -9.91 -3.70
N ALA A 144 29.49 -8.73 -3.91
CA ALA A 144 29.20 -8.22 -5.26
C ALA A 144 30.46 -8.04 -6.14
N TYR A 145 31.64 -7.99 -5.53
CA TYR A 145 32.93 -7.82 -6.21
C TYR A 145 33.87 -9.04 -6.10
N ARG A 146 33.47 -10.12 -5.42
CA ARG A 146 34.30 -11.32 -5.27
C ARG A 146 34.00 -12.33 -6.37
N LYS A 147 35.06 -13.00 -6.84
CA LYS A 147 34.99 -14.01 -7.91
C LYS A 147 34.88 -15.45 -7.39
N ASN A 148 35.24 -15.70 -6.12
CA ASN A 148 35.11 -17.01 -5.48
C ASN A 148 34.89 -16.86 -3.96
N LEU A 149 34.20 -17.83 -3.35
CA LEU A 149 33.94 -17.92 -1.91
C LEU A 149 34.68 -19.13 -1.33
N ASP A 150 35.37 -18.94 -0.20
CA ASP A 150 35.90 -20.05 0.59
C ASP A 150 34.73 -20.82 1.27
N GLU A 151 34.90 -22.12 1.53
CA GLU A 151 33.89 -22.97 2.19
C GLU A 151 33.34 -22.38 3.50
N ALA A 152 34.18 -21.70 4.27
CA ALA A 152 33.76 -21.02 5.50
C ALA A 152 32.79 -19.86 5.22
N LEU A 153 33.05 -19.06 4.19
CA LEU A 153 32.17 -17.98 3.75
C LEU A 153 30.86 -18.51 3.15
N GLN A 154 30.89 -19.69 2.53
CA GLN A 154 29.69 -20.34 1.98
C GLN A 154 28.71 -20.71 3.09
N LYS A 155 29.20 -21.19 4.24
CA LYS A 155 28.37 -21.42 5.44
C LYS A 155 27.77 -20.11 5.95
N ASP A 156 28.55 -19.03 5.97
CA ASP A 156 28.08 -17.70 6.36
C ASP A 156 27.02 -17.14 5.38
N ALA A 157 27.08 -17.51 4.10
CA ALA A 157 26.05 -17.15 3.10
C ALA A 157 24.68 -17.76 3.44
N VAL A 158 24.65 -19.04 3.85
CA VAL A 158 23.40 -19.70 4.27
C VAL A 158 22.84 -19.06 5.55
N ILE A 159 23.71 -18.67 6.48
CA ILE A 159 23.32 -17.91 7.68
C ILE A 159 22.69 -16.57 7.28
N LEU A 160 23.32 -15.85 6.33
CA LEU A 160 22.80 -14.60 5.79
C LEU A 160 21.40 -14.78 5.16
N LEU A 161 21.19 -15.83 4.35
CA LEU A 161 19.89 -16.09 3.72
C LEU A 161 18.80 -16.30 4.78
N ASN A 162 19.07 -17.13 5.78
CA ASN A 162 18.12 -17.37 6.86
C ASN A 162 17.82 -16.11 7.68
N LEU A 163 18.85 -15.29 7.95
CA LEU A 163 18.71 -14.04 8.67
C LEU A 163 17.88 -13.03 7.86
N SER A 164 18.11 -12.93 6.54
CA SER A 164 17.35 -12.08 5.64
C SER A 164 15.87 -12.49 5.55
N LYS A 165 15.56 -13.79 5.50
CA LYS A 165 14.18 -14.30 5.55
C LYS A 165 13.45 -13.87 6.81
N ARG A 166 14.09 -14.01 7.97
CA ARG A 166 13.50 -13.61 9.26
C ARG A 166 13.26 -12.12 9.31
N TRP A 167 14.22 -11.32 8.88
CA TRP A 167 14.07 -9.87 8.83
C TRP A 167 12.92 -9.44 7.91
N LEU A 168 12.84 -10.01 6.71
CA LEU A 168 11.76 -9.71 5.77
C LEU A 168 10.41 -10.15 6.32
N HIS A 169 10.33 -11.27 7.03
CA HIS A 169 9.09 -11.67 7.68
C HIS A 169 8.65 -10.62 8.71
N GLU A 170 9.55 -10.21 9.60
CA GLU A 170 9.24 -9.25 10.67
C GLU A 170 8.87 -7.86 10.11
N VAL A 171 9.60 -7.40 9.09
CA VAL A 171 9.44 -6.07 8.51
C VAL A 171 8.30 -6.00 7.49
N ALA A 172 7.98 -7.10 6.81
CA ALA A 172 6.85 -7.15 5.90
C ALA A 172 5.51 -7.34 6.65
N ASP A 173 5.47 -7.98 7.82
CA ASP A 173 4.23 -8.17 8.59
C ASP A 173 3.67 -6.85 9.19
N VAL A 174 4.53 -5.83 9.34
CA VAL A 174 4.23 -4.46 9.83
C VAL A 174 3.32 -3.68 8.93
#